data_AF-A0AAD1HM09-F1
#
_entry.id   AF-A0AAD1HM09-F1
#
_cell.length_a   1.000
_cell.length_b   1.000
_cell.length_c   1.000
_cell.angle_alpha   90.00
_cell.angle_beta   90.00
_cell.angle_gamma   90.00
#
_symmetry.space_group_name_H-M   'P 1'
#
loop_
_entity.id
_entity.type
_entity.pdbx_description
1 polymer ?
#
loop_
_entity_poly.entity_id
_entity_poly.type
_entity_poly.pdbx_seq_one_letter_code
_entity_poly.pdbx_strand_id
1 'polypeptide(L)'
;MGVVTPADWFLTRDERGNPAARIPAWSEGNRAEPLVHGATYFERLVAEVEALRAGDYVFFTDWRGDPDELLRDGGPTIRDLFCQAAKRGVVVKGLVWRSHLDKFQYSEEENQHLGEAIEAAGGEVLLDQRVRVGGSHHQKLVVIRHPEAPQRDIAFAGGIDLCHSRRDDESHEGDPQAVQMAECYGSTPPWHDVQLQIRGPAVGVLDTTFRERWKDPTPLDALSPVAWVMDKLRGADLSADRLPEQPPDPPACGPHTVQVLRTYPDAHFRYAFAPRGERSIARAYNKVVPRARRLIYVEDQYLWSARVATLFAHALRTNPDLHLVAVIPRHPDVDGRLQLPPNQVGRWQAIATCQAASPERVHIFDVENHRGTPVYVHAKVCVIDDIWACVGSDNLNRRSWTHDSELSCAVLDSEGIFARDLRLRLLREHLDRPADGSADGDLVDPVTAVREIVAAAEALDAWYLSGCQGERPPGRLRRHKPERLGWRTRVWAEPLYRMIYDPDGRSYRDRIRDRL
;
A
#
# COMPACT_ATOMS: atom_id res chain seq x y z
N MET A 1 22.67 18.36 9.36
CA MET A 1 21.72 18.24 8.23
C MET A 1 21.26 19.64 7.89
N GLY A 2 21.10 19.98 6.61
CA GLY A 2 20.50 21.26 6.21
C GLY A 2 19.03 21.32 6.62
N VAL A 3 18.44 22.52 6.66
CA VAL A 3 17.01 22.69 6.96
C VAL A 3 16.19 21.91 5.94
N VAL A 4 15.41 20.92 6.40
CA VAL A 4 14.48 20.16 5.55
C VAL A 4 13.35 21.10 5.15
N THR A 5 13.36 21.53 3.88
CA THR A 5 12.28 22.35 3.34
C THR A 5 11.25 21.42 2.68
N PRO A 6 9.97 21.43 3.09
CA PRO A 6 8.96 20.53 2.51
C PRO A 6 8.90 20.61 0.98
N ALA A 7 9.04 21.80 0.39
CA ALA A 7 9.02 21.99 -1.06
C ALA A 7 10.18 21.31 -1.81
N ASP A 8 11.26 20.88 -1.15
CA ASP A 8 12.33 20.10 -1.78
C ASP A 8 11.96 18.61 -1.93
N TRP A 9 11.12 18.11 -1.04
CA TRP A 9 10.81 16.68 -0.88
C TRP A 9 9.36 16.34 -1.22
N PHE A 10 8.46 17.29 -1.12
CA PHE A 10 7.05 17.18 -1.50
C PHE A 10 6.77 17.91 -2.80
N LEU A 11 5.78 17.44 -3.53
CA LEU A 11 5.27 18.14 -4.71
C LEU A 11 4.57 19.44 -4.27
N THR A 12 4.94 20.55 -4.89
CA THR A 12 4.11 21.74 -4.90
C THR A 12 2.82 21.50 -5.69
N ARG A 13 1.87 22.45 -5.62
CA ARG A 13 0.59 22.35 -6.35
C ARG A 13 0.80 22.17 -7.86
N ASP A 14 1.78 22.86 -8.42
CA ASP A 14 2.09 22.78 -9.85
C ASP A 14 2.78 21.45 -10.22
N GLU A 15 3.72 20.99 -9.38
CA GLU A 15 4.42 19.72 -9.59
C GLU A 15 3.50 18.51 -9.50
N ARG A 16 2.41 18.58 -8.71
CA ARG A 16 1.34 17.55 -8.64
C ARG A 16 0.80 17.19 -10.03
N GLY A 17 0.79 18.15 -10.96
CA GLY A 17 0.38 17.92 -12.34
C GLY A 17 -1.13 17.73 -12.53
N ASN A 18 -1.93 18.03 -11.52
CA ASN A 18 -3.40 17.97 -11.55
C ASN A 18 -3.99 19.31 -11.04
N PRO A 19 -4.28 20.28 -11.93
CA PRO A 19 -4.84 21.57 -11.53
C PRO A 19 -6.29 21.49 -11.02
N ALA A 20 -6.98 20.37 -11.27
CA ALA A 20 -8.33 20.13 -10.76
C ALA A 20 -8.34 19.55 -9.32
N ALA A 21 -7.18 19.20 -8.77
CA ALA A 21 -7.07 18.69 -7.41
C ALA A 21 -7.54 19.75 -6.40
N ARG A 22 -8.49 19.37 -5.56
CA ARG A 22 -9.02 20.21 -4.48
C ARG A 22 -8.20 20.10 -3.19
N ILE A 23 -7.47 19.00 -3.03
CA ILE A 23 -6.57 18.78 -1.90
C ILE A 23 -5.37 19.74 -1.94
N PRO A 24 -4.84 20.17 -0.77
CA PRO A 24 -3.65 21.01 -0.72
C PRO A 24 -2.39 20.28 -1.22
N ALA A 25 -1.29 21.02 -1.40
CA ALA A 25 0.00 20.42 -1.76
C ALA A 25 0.46 19.45 -0.65
N TRP A 26 0.43 19.91 0.60
CA TRP A 26 0.65 19.14 1.82
C TRP A 26 -0.09 19.81 2.98
N SER A 27 -0.11 19.15 4.13
CA SER A 27 -0.64 19.66 5.39
C SER A 27 0.44 19.59 6.46
N GLU A 28 0.48 20.58 7.35
CA GLU A 28 1.43 20.67 8.47
C GLU A 28 0.71 20.42 9.80
N GLY A 29 1.47 20.11 10.85
CA GLY A 29 0.91 19.93 12.20
C GLY A 29 0.25 18.57 12.42
N ASN A 30 0.63 17.53 11.68
CA ASN A 30 0.03 16.21 11.77
C ASN A 30 0.79 15.28 12.71
N ARG A 31 0.12 14.21 13.13
CA ARG A 31 0.74 13.07 13.79
C ARG A 31 0.52 11.82 12.96
N ALA A 32 1.59 11.30 12.34
CA ALA A 32 1.59 10.03 11.64
C ALA A 32 2.27 8.97 12.51
N GLU A 33 1.75 7.75 12.53
CA GLU A 33 2.32 6.61 13.23
C GLU A 33 2.17 5.35 12.36
N PRO A 34 3.26 4.59 12.13
CA PRO A 34 3.16 3.31 11.44
C PRO A 34 2.57 2.24 12.37
N LEU A 35 1.61 1.50 11.84
CA LEU A 35 1.07 0.28 12.43
C LEU A 35 1.61 -0.87 11.57
N VAL A 36 2.60 -1.58 12.11
CA VAL A 36 3.21 -2.74 11.45
C VAL A 36 2.34 -3.95 11.76
N HIS A 37 1.99 -4.69 10.72
CA HIS A 37 1.09 -5.84 10.69
C HIS A 37 -0.39 -5.51 10.93
N GLY A 38 -1.26 -6.38 10.43
CA GLY A 38 -2.70 -6.17 10.52
C GLY A 38 -3.26 -6.41 11.91
N ALA A 39 -2.66 -7.27 12.75
CA ALA A 39 -3.10 -7.41 14.14
C ALA A 39 -3.01 -6.06 14.90
N THR A 40 -1.91 -5.33 14.73
CA THR A 40 -1.73 -3.98 15.32
C THR A 40 -2.74 -2.99 14.75
N TYR A 41 -2.98 -3.01 13.43
CA TYR A 41 -3.92 -2.12 12.78
C TYR A 41 -5.38 -2.40 13.16
N PHE A 42 -5.81 -3.66 13.11
CA PHE A 42 -7.17 -4.07 13.38
C PHE A 42 -7.56 -3.85 14.85
N GLU A 43 -6.67 -4.12 15.81
CA GLU A 43 -6.91 -3.78 17.22
C GLU A 43 -7.20 -2.28 17.37
N ARG A 44 -6.42 -1.46 16.67
CA ARG A 44 -6.58 -0.01 16.70
C ARG A 44 -7.87 0.46 16.02
N LEU A 45 -8.22 -0.13 14.88
CA LEU A 45 -9.45 0.16 14.15
C LEU A 45 -10.68 -0.17 15.00
N VAL A 46 -10.70 -1.35 15.65
CA VAL A 46 -11.78 -1.77 16.55
C VAL A 46 -11.96 -0.75 17.66
N ALA A 47 -10.87 -0.37 18.34
CA ALA A 47 -10.94 0.60 19.44
C ALA A 47 -11.52 1.95 19.02
N GLU A 48 -11.13 2.48 17.85
CA GLU A 48 -11.63 3.77 17.37
C GLU A 48 -13.10 3.68 16.91
N VAL A 49 -13.52 2.59 16.26
CA VAL A 49 -14.90 2.42 15.78
C VAL A 49 -15.88 2.10 16.92
N GLU A 50 -15.48 1.30 17.92
CA GLU A 50 -16.28 1.04 19.13
C GLU A 50 -16.54 2.33 19.92
N ALA A 51 -15.61 3.30 19.86
CA ALA A 51 -15.74 4.58 20.57
C ALA A 51 -16.65 5.62 19.88
N LEU A 52 -17.20 5.30 18.70
CA LEU A 52 -18.05 6.20 17.92
C LEU A 52 -19.47 6.29 18.46
N ARG A 53 -20.03 7.49 18.33
CA ARG A 53 -21.38 7.86 18.78
C ARG A 53 -22.26 8.25 17.60
N ALA A 54 -23.56 8.37 17.86
CA ALA A 54 -24.50 8.85 16.86
C ALA A 54 -24.04 10.19 16.26
N GLY A 55 -24.04 10.28 14.92
CA GLY A 55 -23.57 11.46 14.18
C GLY A 55 -22.07 11.50 13.87
N ASP A 56 -21.25 10.60 14.45
CA ASP A 56 -19.86 10.40 14.00
C ASP A 56 -19.82 9.66 12.64
N TYR A 57 -18.70 9.72 11.93
CA TYR A 57 -18.55 9.14 10.58
C TYR A 57 -17.51 8.02 10.56
N VAL A 58 -17.77 6.98 9.76
CA VAL A 58 -16.77 6.02 9.27
C VAL A 58 -16.91 5.94 7.76
N PHE A 59 -15.91 6.43 7.05
CA PHE A 59 -15.82 6.31 5.60
C PHE A 59 -14.67 5.40 5.23
N PHE A 60 -14.87 4.44 4.33
CA PHE A 60 -13.80 3.52 3.97
C PHE A 60 -13.75 3.17 2.48
N THR A 61 -12.54 2.93 1.98
CA THR A 61 -12.32 2.32 0.66
C THR A 61 -11.54 1.05 0.82
N ASP A 62 -11.87 0.06 0.00
CA ASP A 62 -11.22 -1.24 0.03
C ASP A 62 -11.11 -1.87 -1.35
N TRP A 63 -10.06 -2.66 -1.58
CA TRP A 63 -10.00 -3.54 -2.74
C TRP A 63 -10.83 -4.81 -2.50
N ARG A 64 -10.84 -5.32 -1.26
CA ARG A 64 -11.64 -6.48 -0.85
C ARG A 64 -11.98 -6.39 0.63
N GLY A 65 -13.27 -6.46 0.94
CA GLY A 65 -13.79 -6.56 2.30
C GLY A 65 -14.43 -7.92 2.55
N ASP A 66 -13.82 -8.76 3.39
CA ASP A 66 -14.41 -10.06 3.77
C ASP A 66 -15.28 -9.88 5.03
N PRO A 67 -16.61 -10.04 4.96
CA PRO A 67 -17.50 -9.67 6.06
C PRO A 67 -17.26 -10.44 7.36
N ASP A 68 -16.75 -11.66 7.28
CA ASP A 68 -16.51 -12.56 8.41
C ASP A 68 -15.08 -12.49 8.97
N GLU A 69 -14.19 -11.67 8.40
CA GLU A 69 -12.84 -11.46 8.94
C GLU A 69 -12.91 -10.94 10.38
N LEU A 70 -12.32 -11.69 11.31
CA LEU A 70 -12.18 -11.31 12.70
C LEU A 70 -11.08 -10.26 12.82
N LEU A 71 -11.32 -9.21 13.60
CA LEU A 71 -10.37 -8.11 13.75
C LEU A 71 -9.40 -8.30 14.92
N ARG A 72 -9.72 -9.20 15.85
CA ARG A 72 -8.89 -9.63 16.98
C ARG A 72 -9.41 -10.96 17.52
N ASP A 73 -8.62 -11.67 18.31
CA ASP A 73 -9.03 -12.95 18.86
C ASP A 73 -10.27 -12.81 19.75
N GLY A 74 -11.32 -13.58 19.42
CA GLY A 74 -12.62 -13.49 20.09
C GLY A 74 -13.33 -12.13 19.93
N GLY A 75 -12.86 -11.28 19.03
CA GLY A 75 -13.39 -9.95 18.77
C GLY A 75 -14.51 -9.93 17.72
N PRO A 76 -14.95 -8.72 17.32
CA PRO A 76 -15.94 -8.58 16.27
C PRO A 76 -15.36 -8.94 14.90
N THR A 77 -16.21 -9.42 14.01
CA THR A 77 -15.92 -9.40 12.57
C THR A 77 -16.04 -7.98 12.00
N ILE A 78 -15.54 -7.73 10.80
CA ILE A 78 -15.74 -6.45 10.09
C ILE A 78 -17.23 -6.11 10.00
N ARG A 79 -18.03 -7.08 9.57
CA ARG A 79 -19.49 -6.92 9.50
C ARG A 79 -20.04 -6.52 10.85
N ASP A 80 -19.69 -7.22 11.92
CA ASP A 80 -20.23 -6.93 13.25
C ASP A 80 -19.82 -5.52 13.72
N LEU A 81 -18.56 -5.14 13.52
CA LEU A 81 -18.05 -3.83 13.93
C LEU A 81 -18.80 -2.68 13.24
N PHE A 82 -18.91 -2.72 11.91
CA PHE A 82 -19.54 -1.66 11.12
C PHE A 82 -21.07 -1.66 11.25
N CYS A 83 -21.72 -2.82 11.27
CA CYS A 83 -23.16 -2.90 11.50
C CYS A 83 -23.54 -2.40 12.90
N GLN A 84 -22.74 -2.69 13.92
CA GLN A 84 -22.99 -2.15 15.26
C GLN A 84 -22.78 -0.63 15.29
N ALA A 85 -21.78 -0.09 14.59
CA ALA A 85 -21.61 1.36 14.45
C ALA A 85 -22.83 2.01 13.77
N ALA A 86 -23.30 1.48 12.64
CA ALA A 86 -24.48 1.96 11.95
C ALA A 86 -25.73 1.94 12.87
N LYS A 87 -25.95 0.84 13.61
CA LYS A 87 -27.02 0.72 14.60
C LYS A 87 -26.92 1.73 15.76
N ARG A 88 -25.72 2.20 16.11
CA ARG A 88 -25.50 3.29 17.08
C ARG A 88 -25.82 4.68 16.50
N GLY A 89 -26.15 4.79 15.22
CA GLY A 89 -26.38 6.06 14.52
C GLY A 89 -25.12 6.70 13.95
N VAL A 90 -24.02 5.94 13.82
CA VAL A 90 -22.81 6.39 13.11
C VAL A 90 -23.10 6.37 11.61
N VAL A 91 -22.63 7.38 10.88
CA VAL A 91 -22.72 7.41 9.41
C VAL A 91 -21.62 6.54 8.82
N VAL A 92 -21.98 5.32 8.41
CA VAL A 92 -21.05 4.36 7.79
C VAL A 92 -21.22 4.39 6.28
N LYS A 93 -20.15 4.75 5.53
CA LYS A 93 -20.16 4.81 4.05
C LYS A 93 -18.93 4.12 3.47
N GLY A 94 -19.11 3.18 2.54
CA GLY A 94 -18.03 2.40 1.94
C GLY A 94 -17.95 2.51 0.41
N LEU A 95 -16.75 2.53 -0.15
CA LEU A 95 -16.50 2.32 -1.59
C LEU A 95 -15.59 1.11 -1.77
N VAL A 96 -16.16 -0.02 -2.17
CA VAL A 96 -15.41 -1.27 -2.34
C VAL A 96 -15.31 -1.59 -3.83
N TRP A 97 -14.19 -2.14 -4.28
CA TRP A 97 -14.04 -2.51 -5.68
C TRP A 97 -14.99 -3.66 -6.05
N ARG A 98 -15.75 -3.50 -7.13
CA ARG A 98 -16.68 -4.56 -7.59
C ARG A 98 -15.99 -5.82 -8.12
N SER A 99 -14.70 -5.75 -8.45
CA SER A 99 -13.99 -6.75 -9.26
C SER A 99 -14.57 -6.90 -10.68
N HIS A 100 -13.86 -7.58 -11.58
CA HIS A 100 -14.37 -7.91 -12.93
C HIS A 100 -14.71 -9.41 -12.96
N LEU A 101 -16.00 -9.74 -13.13
CA LEU A 101 -16.58 -11.05 -13.50
C LEU A 101 -15.65 -12.28 -13.28
N ASP A 102 -15.83 -12.92 -12.13
CA ASP A 102 -15.73 -14.37 -11.83
C ASP A 102 -14.53 -15.23 -12.29
N LYS A 103 -13.44 -14.68 -12.82
CA LYS A 103 -12.27 -15.49 -13.23
C LYS A 103 -10.97 -15.24 -12.48
N PHE A 104 -10.92 -14.24 -11.62
CA PHE A 104 -9.74 -13.95 -10.79
C PHE A 104 -10.17 -13.70 -9.35
N GLN A 105 -10.46 -14.80 -8.64
CA GLN A 105 -10.74 -14.91 -7.21
C GLN A 105 -12.00 -14.19 -6.69
N TYR A 106 -12.76 -14.95 -5.90
CA TYR A 106 -14.10 -14.73 -5.32
C TYR A 106 -14.27 -13.47 -4.45
N SER A 107 -13.88 -12.29 -4.93
CA SER A 107 -13.99 -11.02 -4.17
C SER A 107 -15.32 -10.28 -4.38
N GLU A 108 -15.97 -10.42 -5.53
CA GLU A 108 -17.25 -9.73 -5.82
C GLU A 108 -18.36 -10.20 -4.87
N GLU A 109 -18.47 -11.51 -4.62
CA GLU A 109 -19.47 -12.08 -3.70
C GLU A 109 -19.26 -11.60 -2.26
N GLU A 110 -18.03 -11.63 -1.75
CA GLU A 110 -17.72 -11.18 -0.38
C GLU A 110 -17.97 -9.67 -0.20
N ASN A 111 -17.54 -8.86 -1.18
CA ASN A 111 -17.78 -7.42 -1.18
C ASN A 111 -19.28 -7.10 -1.22
N GLN A 112 -20.06 -7.87 -2.00
CA GLN A 112 -21.51 -7.74 -2.05
C GLN A 112 -22.15 -8.08 -0.69
N HIS A 113 -21.78 -9.20 -0.06
CA HIS A 113 -22.31 -9.60 1.24
C HIS A 113 -22.00 -8.60 2.35
N LEU A 114 -20.80 -8.01 2.34
CA LEU A 114 -20.44 -6.95 3.28
C LEU A 114 -21.33 -5.72 3.10
N GLY A 115 -21.58 -5.31 1.85
CA GLY A 115 -22.43 -4.17 1.54
C GLY A 115 -23.88 -4.37 1.98
N GLU A 116 -24.48 -5.51 1.62
CA GLU A 116 -25.86 -5.86 1.99
C GLU A 116 -26.05 -5.88 3.52
N ALA A 117 -25.08 -6.40 4.27
CA ALA A 117 -25.16 -6.45 5.73
C ALA A 117 -25.11 -5.05 6.37
N ILE A 118 -24.26 -4.16 5.85
CA ILE A 118 -24.13 -2.78 6.35
C ILE A 118 -25.36 -1.95 5.98
N GLU A 119 -25.89 -2.10 4.77
CA GLU A 119 -27.14 -1.47 4.33
C GLU A 119 -28.32 -1.88 5.21
N ALA A 120 -28.46 -3.17 5.50
CA ALA A 120 -29.48 -3.68 6.41
C ALA A 120 -29.35 -3.11 7.85
N ALA A 121 -28.16 -2.64 8.24
CA ALA A 121 -27.89 -2.01 9.53
C ALA A 121 -28.03 -0.47 9.51
N GLY A 122 -28.31 0.14 8.37
CA GLY A 122 -28.47 1.59 8.20
C GLY A 122 -27.22 2.35 7.71
N GLY A 123 -26.17 1.64 7.29
CA GLY A 123 -25.04 2.21 6.55
C GLY A 123 -25.26 2.12 5.04
N GLU A 124 -24.22 2.38 4.26
CA GLU A 124 -24.25 2.20 2.79
C GLU A 124 -22.86 1.83 2.27
N VAL A 125 -22.77 0.86 1.37
CA VAL A 125 -21.51 0.48 0.72
C VAL A 125 -21.76 0.30 -0.76
N LEU A 126 -21.02 1.06 -1.58
CA LEU A 126 -21.18 1.01 -3.02
C LEU A 126 -20.05 0.19 -3.65
N LEU A 127 -20.44 -0.74 -4.52
CA LEU A 127 -19.52 -1.48 -5.37
C LEU A 127 -19.10 -0.59 -6.55
N ASP A 128 -17.89 -0.05 -6.47
CA ASP A 128 -17.35 0.93 -7.42
C ASP A 128 -16.58 0.23 -8.55
N GLN A 129 -17.03 0.41 -9.79
CA GLN A 129 -16.35 -0.07 -11.01
C GLN A 129 -15.93 1.09 -11.92
N ARG A 130 -15.83 2.31 -11.40
CA ARG A 130 -15.29 3.46 -12.14
C ARG A 130 -13.78 3.33 -12.24
N VAL A 131 -13.30 2.39 -13.05
CA VAL A 131 -11.87 2.11 -13.25
C VAL A 131 -11.55 2.08 -14.74
N ARG A 132 -10.27 2.20 -15.09
CA ARG A 132 -9.83 1.90 -16.46
C ARG A 132 -10.06 0.42 -16.74
N VAL A 133 -10.41 0.04 -17.97
CA VAL A 133 -10.62 -1.37 -18.37
C VAL A 133 -9.40 -2.21 -17.94
N GLY A 134 -9.65 -3.28 -17.19
CA GLY A 134 -8.61 -4.16 -16.64
C GLY A 134 -7.87 -3.61 -15.42
N GLY A 135 -8.32 -2.48 -14.86
CA GLY A 135 -7.77 -1.88 -13.64
C GLY A 135 -8.63 -2.16 -12.41
N SER A 136 -8.17 -1.69 -11.26
CA SER A 136 -8.88 -1.83 -9.98
C SER A 136 -8.88 -0.55 -9.16
N HIS A 137 -9.79 -0.50 -8.19
CA HIS A 137 -9.65 0.39 -7.04
C HIS A 137 -8.80 -0.31 -5.99
N HIS A 138 -7.60 0.20 -5.76
CA HIS A 138 -6.61 -0.45 -4.90
C HIS A 138 -6.30 0.36 -3.63
N GLN A 139 -7.05 1.44 -3.39
CA GLN A 139 -6.93 2.30 -2.22
C GLN A 139 -7.48 1.59 -0.97
N LYS A 140 -6.67 1.49 0.09
CA LYS A 140 -7.12 1.10 1.42
C LYS A 140 -7.11 2.33 2.32
N LEU A 141 -8.30 2.78 2.70
CA LEU A 141 -8.49 4.01 3.45
C LEU A 141 -9.63 3.80 4.44
N VAL A 142 -9.44 4.20 5.69
CA VAL A 142 -10.53 4.40 6.66
C VAL A 142 -10.40 5.80 7.22
N VAL A 143 -11.47 6.59 7.20
CA VAL A 143 -11.55 7.95 7.75
C VAL A 143 -12.63 7.96 8.82
N ILE A 144 -12.24 8.33 10.04
CA ILE A 144 -13.13 8.47 11.18
C ILE A 144 -13.19 9.95 11.56
N ARG A 145 -14.40 10.51 11.55
CA ARG A 145 -14.65 11.92 11.90
C ARG A 145 -15.60 11.99 13.09
N HIS A 146 -15.28 12.88 14.03
CA HIS A 146 -16.09 13.27 15.16
C HIS A 146 -16.46 14.75 15.02
N PRO A 147 -17.59 15.10 14.37
CA PRO A 147 -17.96 16.49 14.11
C PRO A 147 -17.96 17.39 15.37
N GLU A 148 -18.30 16.83 16.53
CA GLU A 148 -18.33 17.53 17.81
C GLU A 148 -16.98 17.52 18.56
N ALA A 149 -16.01 16.72 18.12
CA ALA A 149 -14.71 16.56 18.78
C ALA A 149 -13.58 16.34 17.75
N PRO A 150 -13.31 17.30 16.85
CA PRO A 150 -12.41 17.12 15.70
C PRO A 150 -10.97 16.73 16.09
N GLN A 151 -10.52 17.04 17.31
CA GLN A 151 -9.23 16.59 17.84
C GLN A 151 -9.10 15.06 17.99
N ARG A 152 -10.22 14.33 17.92
CA ARG A 152 -10.26 12.86 17.94
C ARG A 152 -10.23 12.25 16.54
N ASP A 153 -10.39 13.07 15.49
CA ASP A 153 -10.42 12.60 14.11
C ASP A 153 -9.14 11.85 13.75
N ILE A 154 -9.32 10.74 13.04
CA ILE A 154 -8.25 9.81 12.72
C ILE A 154 -8.51 9.17 11.35
N ALA A 155 -7.43 8.89 10.63
CA ALA A 155 -7.50 8.13 9.39
C ALA A 155 -6.43 7.04 9.35
N PHE A 156 -6.71 5.99 8.60
CA PHE A 156 -5.82 4.87 8.34
C PHE A 156 -5.60 4.73 6.82
N ALA A 157 -4.36 4.71 6.37
CA ALA A 157 -4.02 4.57 4.95
C ALA A 157 -2.72 3.78 4.76
N GLY A 158 -2.70 2.85 3.80
CA GLY A 158 -1.54 1.97 3.57
C GLY A 158 -1.90 0.74 2.74
N GLY A 159 -1.28 -0.40 3.04
CA GLY A 159 -1.40 -1.64 2.27
C GLY A 159 -2.50 -2.60 2.74
N ILE A 160 -3.05 -2.40 3.95
CA ILE A 160 -3.88 -3.41 4.62
C ILE A 160 -5.36 -3.22 4.28
N ASP A 161 -5.91 -4.18 3.51
CA ASP A 161 -7.35 -4.33 3.23
C ASP A 161 -8.08 -4.93 4.45
N LEU A 162 -9.40 -4.76 4.53
CA LEU A 162 -10.25 -5.37 5.55
C LEU A 162 -10.68 -6.79 5.10
N CYS A 163 -9.72 -7.71 4.95
CA CYS A 163 -10.00 -9.08 4.47
C CYS A 163 -9.09 -10.14 5.08
N HIS A 164 -9.40 -11.40 4.79
CA HIS A 164 -8.64 -12.58 5.22
C HIS A 164 -7.12 -12.44 4.96
N SER A 165 -6.31 -13.07 5.81
CA SER A 165 -4.84 -13.09 5.80
C SER A 165 -4.14 -11.83 6.26
N ARG A 166 -4.88 -10.77 6.56
CA ARG A 166 -4.25 -9.50 6.93
C ARG A 166 -3.94 -9.45 8.42
N ARG A 167 -4.63 -10.21 9.28
CA ARG A 167 -4.45 -10.20 10.74
C ARG A 167 -3.26 -11.04 11.21
N ASP A 168 -2.09 -10.85 10.60
CA ASP A 168 -0.84 -11.41 11.13
C ASP A 168 -0.17 -10.42 12.10
N ASP A 169 0.85 -10.90 12.80
CA ASP A 169 1.65 -10.13 13.75
C ASP A 169 3.17 -10.38 13.58
N GLU A 170 3.98 -9.85 14.50
CA GLU A 170 5.44 -9.94 14.43
C GLU A 170 5.99 -11.37 14.53
N SER A 171 5.17 -12.36 14.91
CA SER A 171 5.57 -13.77 14.93
C SER A 171 5.58 -14.39 13.52
N HIS A 172 4.87 -13.79 12.56
CA HIS A 172 4.72 -14.31 11.19
C HIS A 172 4.19 -15.75 11.18
N GLU A 173 3.15 -15.99 11.96
CA GLU A 173 2.46 -17.27 12.08
C GLU A 173 1.30 -17.40 11.08
N GLY A 174 0.89 -16.27 10.49
CA GLY A 174 -0.20 -16.17 9.55
C GLY A 174 -1.55 -16.01 10.25
N ASP A 175 -2.49 -15.43 9.53
CA ASP A 175 -3.88 -15.33 9.96
C ASP A 175 -4.57 -16.71 9.91
N PRO A 176 -5.30 -17.12 10.96
CA PRO A 176 -6.17 -18.29 10.90
C PRO A 176 -7.23 -18.21 9.80
N GLN A 177 -7.68 -17.02 9.41
CA GLN A 177 -8.58 -16.79 8.29
C GLN A 177 -7.75 -16.57 7.02
N ALA A 178 -7.28 -17.66 6.42
CA ALA A 178 -6.34 -17.61 5.32
C ALA A 178 -7.02 -17.55 3.93
N VAL A 179 -6.50 -16.69 3.06
CA VAL A 179 -6.74 -16.78 1.61
C VAL A 179 -5.81 -17.82 1.01
N GLN A 180 -6.28 -18.49 -0.03
CA GLN A 180 -5.44 -19.46 -0.74
C GLN A 180 -4.33 -18.73 -1.52
N MET A 181 -3.08 -19.08 -1.22
CA MET A 181 -1.88 -18.58 -1.90
C MET A 181 -1.07 -19.75 -2.49
N ALA A 182 0.08 -19.41 -3.09
CA ALA A 182 1.04 -20.40 -3.55
C ALA A 182 1.44 -21.40 -2.44
N GLU A 183 1.62 -22.67 -2.80
CA GLU A 183 1.81 -23.79 -1.84
C GLU A 183 2.97 -23.55 -0.87
N CYS A 184 4.00 -22.82 -1.32
CA CYS A 184 5.18 -22.47 -0.51
C CYS A 184 4.88 -21.64 0.74
N TYR A 185 3.72 -20.99 0.84
CA TYR A 185 3.29 -20.22 2.01
C TYR A 185 2.54 -21.07 3.05
N GLY A 186 2.18 -22.31 2.72
CA GLY A 186 1.41 -23.18 3.61
C GLY A 186 -0.07 -22.81 3.72
N SER A 187 -0.75 -23.39 4.72
CA SER A 187 -2.20 -23.22 4.93
C SER A 187 -2.58 -21.92 5.63
N THR A 188 -1.65 -21.31 6.36
CA THR A 188 -1.80 -20.01 7.03
C THR A 188 -0.63 -19.12 6.61
N PRO A 189 -0.70 -18.50 5.41
CA PRO A 189 0.39 -17.70 4.87
C PRO A 189 0.80 -16.57 5.82
N PRO A 190 2.08 -16.46 6.21
CA PRO A 190 2.55 -15.30 6.95
C PRO A 190 2.49 -14.03 6.10
N TRP A 191 2.11 -12.91 6.69
CA TRP A 191 1.79 -11.66 6.01
C TRP A 191 2.45 -10.46 6.68
N HIS A 192 3.33 -9.77 5.95
CA HIS A 192 3.99 -8.56 6.43
C HIS A 192 3.48 -7.32 5.69
N ASP A 193 2.93 -6.35 6.41
CA ASP A 193 2.37 -5.13 5.84
C ASP A 193 2.40 -3.94 6.82
N VAL A 194 2.16 -2.73 6.32
CA VAL A 194 2.18 -1.48 7.10
C VAL A 194 0.99 -0.59 6.73
N GLN A 195 0.29 -0.13 7.76
CA GLN A 195 -0.73 0.92 7.68
C GLN A 195 -0.25 2.18 8.41
N LEU A 196 -0.55 3.38 7.92
CA LEU A 196 -0.36 4.61 8.69
C LEU A 196 -1.63 4.99 9.43
N GLN A 197 -1.50 5.24 10.73
CA GLN A 197 -2.44 6.02 11.50
C GLN A 197 -2.09 7.51 11.37
N ILE A 198 -3.06 8.35 11.04
CA ILE A 198 -2.87 9.79 10.83
C ILE A 198 -3.90 10.57 11.64
N ARG A 199 -3.43 11.58 12.38
CA ARG A 199 -4.24 12.59 13.07
C ARG A 199 -3.79 13.99 12.66
N GLY A 200 -4.69 14.96 12.82
CA GLY A 200 -4.47 16.36 12.45
C GLY A 200 -5.05 16.72 11.08
N PRO A 201 -4.66 17.87 10.49
CA PRO A 201 -5.27 18.40 9.28
C PRO A 201 -5.32 17.44 8.08
N ALA A 202 -4.35 16.52 7.96
CA ALA A 202 -4.30 15.50 6.91
C ALA A 202 -5.54 14.59 6.88
N VAL A 203 -6.23 14.40 8.00
CA VAL A 203 -7.49 13.63 8.04
C VAL A 203 -8.56 14.32 7.19
N GLY A 204 -8.62 15.65 7.19
CA GLY A 204 -9.52 16.40 6.31
C GLY A 204 -9.19 16.21 4.82
N VAL A 205 -7.91 16.10 4.49
CA VAL A 205 -7.44 15.82 3.12
C VAL A 205 -7.85 14.42 2.65
N LEU A 206 -7.74 13.43 3.54
CA LEU A 206 -8.16 12.04 3.28
C LEU A 206 -9.68 11.92 3.18
N ASP A 207 -10.43 12.64 4.02
CA ASP A 207 -11.88 12.77 3.91
C ASP A 207 -12.29 13.36 2.54
N THR A 208 -11.64 14.45 2.10
CA THR A 208 -11.87 15.01 0.76
C THR A 208 -11.59 13.99 -0.34
N THR A 209 -10.58 13.13 -0.20
CA THR A 209 -10.27 12.08 -1.19
C THR A 209 -11.39 11.04 -1.29
N PHE A 210 -11.95 10.59 -0.17
CA PHE A 210 -13.11 9.70 -0.17
C PHE A 210 -14.34 10.37 -0.81
N ARG A 211 -14.66 11.59 -0.35
CA ARG A 211 -15.81 12.38 -0.83
C ARG A 211 -15.73 12.68 -2.33
N GLU A 212 -14.53 12.84 -2.87
CA GLU A 212 -14.26 13.05 -4.29
C GLU A 212 -14.80 11.90 -5.15
N ARG A 213 -14.50 10.66 -4.78
CA ARG A 213 -15.02 9.47 -5.47
C ARG A 213 -16.50 9.26 -5.19
N TRP A 214 -16.92 9.41 -3.93
CA TRP A 214 -18.32 9.21 -3.55
C TRP A 214 -19.27 10.09 -4.36
N LYS A 215 -18.94 11.38 -4.48
CA LYS A 215 -19.79 12.38 -5.15
C LYS A 215 -19.60 12.43 -6.67
N ASP A 216 -18.79 11.55 -7.26
CA ASP A 216 -18.59 11.57 -8.71
C ASP A 216 -19.87 11.09 -9.42
N PRO A 217 -20.40 11.87 -10.39
CA PRO A 217 -21.69 11.59 -11.01
C PRO A 217 -21.64 10.47 -12.06
N THR A 218 -20.46 9.93 -12.37
CA THR A 218 -20.32 8.80 -13.28
C THR A 218 -21.02 7.57 -12.68
N PRO A 219 -21.88 6.85 -13.42
CA PRO A 219 -22.50 5.63 -12.92
C PRO A 219 -21.45 4.60 -12.48
N LEU A 220 -21.72 3.90 -11.38
CA LEU A 220 -20.78 2.95 -10.77
C LEU A 220 -20.44 1.76 -11.69
N ASP A 221 -21.34 1.43 -12.61
CA ASP A 221 -21.32 0.30 -13.53
C ASP A 221 -21.07 0.71 -15.00
N ALA A 222 -20.78 2.00 -15.27
CA ALA A 222 -20.83 2.65 -16.58
C ALA A 222 -20.01 1.97 -17.71
N LEU A 223 -19.19 0.99 -17.34
CA LEU A 223 -18.12 0.42 -18.16
C LEU A 223 -18.25 -1.11 -18.30
N SER A 224 -19.27 -1.71 -17.68
CA SER A 224 -19.62 -3.12 -17.83
C SER A 224 -21.07 -3.24 -18.33
N PRO A 225 -21.29 -3.41 -19.66
CA PRO A 225 -22.63 -3.60 -20.21
C PRO A 225 -23.38 -4.78 -19.60
N VAL A 226 -22.65 -5.81 -19.18
CA VAL A 226 -23.21 -6.98 -18.49
C VAL A 226 -23.64 -6.62 -17.07
N ALA A 227 -22.82 -5.89 -16.32
CA ALA A 227 -23.17 -5.45 -14.96
C ALA A 227 -24.38 -4.50 -15.00
N TRP A 228 -24.39 -3.53 -15.93
CA TRP A 228 -25.52 -2.63 -16.12
C TRP A 228 -26.84 -3.37 -16.40
N VAL A 229 -26.80 -4.42 -17.23
CA VAL A 229 -27.99 -5.26 -17.47
C VAL A 229 -28.38 -6.05 -16.22
N MET A 230 -27.41 -6.65 -15.52
CA MET A 230 -27.67 -7.42 -14.29
C MET A 230 -28.24 -6.55 -13.17
N ASP A 231 -27.68 -5.37 -12.93
CA ASP A 231 -28.12 -4.42 -11.91
C ASP A 231 -29.54 -3.93 -12.19
N LYS A 232 -29.83 -3.63 -13.47
CA LYS A 232 -31.16 -3.23 -13.90
C LYS A 232 -32.20 -4.35 -13.78
N LEU A 233 -31.79 -5.61 -13.97
CA LEU A 233 -32.66 -6.77 -13.75
C LEU A 233 -32.88 -7.07 -12.27
N ARG A 234 -31.88 -6.82 -11.42
CA ARG A 234 -31.94 -6.99 -9.96
C ARG A 234 -32.60 -5.82 -9.23
N GLY A 235 -32.77 -4.68 -9.90
CA GLY A 235 -33.31 -3.46 -9.29
C GLY A 235 -32.35 -2.83 -8.28
N ALA A 236 -31.05 -2.99 -8.47
CA ALA A 236 -30.04 -2.45 -7.56
C ALA A 236 -30.10 -0.91 -7.55
N ASP A 237 -30.16 -0.31 -6.35
CA ASP A 237 -30.01 1.14 -6.22
C ASP A 237 -28.53 1.49 -6.34
N LEU A 238 -28.16 2.11 -7.46
CA LEU A 238 -26.79 2.57 -7.73
C LEU A 238 -26.62 4.06 -7.40
N SER A 239 -27.63 4.69 -6.80
CA SER A 239 -27.58 6.10 -6.45
C SER A 239 -27.00 6.28 -5.05
N ALA A 240 -25.84 6.93 -4.99
CA ALA A 240 -25.16 7.20 -3.73
C ALA A 240 -25.95 8.20 -2.88
N ASP A 241 -26.18 7.89 -1.60
CA ASP A 241 -26.78 8.86 -0.69
C ASP A 241 -25.94 10.14 -0.58
N ARG A 242 -26.60 11.22 -0.19
CA ARG A 242 -25.92 12.47 0.15
C ARG A 242 -25.10 12.28 1.43
N LEU A 243 -23.78 12.46 1.33
CA LEU A 243 -22.93 12.56 2.51
C LEU A 243 -23.29 13.79 3.36
N PRO A 244 -23.13 13.71 4.70
CA PRO A 244 -23.12 14.89 5.58
C PRO A 244 -22.15 15.96 5.07
N GLU A 245 -22.31 17.20 5.51
CA GLU A 245 -21.32 18.24 5.19
C GLU A 245 -19.93 17.86 5.71
N GLN A 246 -18.89 18.34 5.02
CA GLN A 246 -17.52 18.05 5.45
C GLN A 246 -17.22 18.92 6.69
N PRO A 247 -16.89 18.32 7.85
CA PRO A 247 -16.45 19.09 9.00
C PRO A 247 -15.13 19.81 8.69
N PRO A 248 -14.80 20.89 9.40
CA PRO A 248 -13.50 21.54 9.29
C PRO A 248 -12.34 20.56 9.46
N ASP A 249 -11.17 20.90 8.92
CA ASP A 249 -9.96 20.10 9.15
C ASP A 249 -9.64 20.04 10.65
N PRO A 250 -9.19 18.88 11.18
CA PRO A 250 -8.82 18.77 12.58
C PRO A 250 -7.68 19.72 12.98
N PRO A 251 -7.62 20.14 14.25
CA PRO A 251 -6.52 20.96 14.72
C PRO A 251 -5.17 20.23 14.62
N ALA A 252 -4.09 21.01 14.50
CA ALA A 252 -2.73 20.50 14.53
C ALA A 252 -2.44 19.75 15.85
N CYS A 253 -1.76 18.61 15.76
CA CYS A 253 -1.52 17.70 16.89
C CYS A 253 -0.15 17.00 16.88
N GLY A 254 0.75 17.33 15.95
CA GLY A 254 2.07 16.71 15.91
C GLY A 254 3.07 17.41 15.01
N PRO A 255 4.31 16.91 14.94
CA PRO A 255 5.42 17.58 14.25
C PRO A 255 5.46 17.31 12.74
N HIS A 256 4.58 16.45 12.22
CA HIS A 256 4.74 15.94 10.87
C HIS A 256 4.04 16.79 9.81
N THR A 257 4.69 16.94 8.68
CA THR A 257 4.09 17.41 7.44
C THR A 257 3.71 16.19 6.61
N VAL A 258 2.46 16.12 6.16
CA VAL A 258 1.93 14.98 5.39
C VAL A 258 1.46 15.45 4.01
N GLN A 259 1.94 14.78 2.98
CA GLN A 259 1.49 14.93 1.60
C GLN A 259 0.70 13.70 1.16
N VAL A 260 -0.58 13.89 0.85
CA VAL A 260 -1.44 12.85 0.27
C VAL A 260 -1.19 12.78 -1.24
N LEU A 261 -0.77 11.61 -1.70
CA LEU A 261 -0.45 11.28 -3.09
C LEU A 261 -1.42 10.23 -3.60
N ARG A 262 -1.79 10.34 -4.87
CA ARG A 262 -2.82 9.51 -5.50
C ARG A 262 -2.45 9.13 -6.92
N THR A 263 -2.89 7.95 -7.33
CA THR A 263 -3.02 7.60 -8.74
C THR A 263 -4.49 7.54 -9.08
N TYR A 264 -4.88 8.17 -10.19
CA TYR A 264 -6.11 7.91 -10.91
C TYR A 264 -5.75 7.82 -12.39
N PRO A 265 -6.20 6.78 -13.11
CA PRO A 265 -5.86 6.64 -14.53
C PRO A 265 -6.46 7.77 -15.35
N ASP A 266 -5.84 8.02 -16.51
CA ASP A 266 -6.55 8.69 -17.60
C ASP A 266 -7.55 7.69 -18.17
N ALA A 267 -8.75 7.62 -17.59
CA ALA A 267 -9.77 6.65 -17.93
C ALA A 267 -10.57 7.05 -19.19
N HIS A 268 -11.48 6.18 -19.61
CA HIS A 268 -12.42 6.47 -20.70
C HIS A 268 -13.66 7.26 -20.23
N PHE A 269 -13.72 7.54 -18.94
CA PHE A 269 -14.59 8.51 -18.28
C PHE A 269 -13.70 9.55 -17.56
N ARG A 270 -14.30 10.62 -17.04
CA ARG A 270 -13.55 11.71 -16.40
C ARG A 270 -14.03 11.92 -14.97
N TYR A 271 -13.12 11.77 -14.02
CA TYR A 271 -13.31 12.32 -12.69
C TYR A 271 -13.27 13.84 -12.72
N ALA A 272 -14.20 14.49 -12.03
CA ALA A 272 -14.18 15.96 -11.92
C ALA A 272 -12.89 16.47 -11.24
N PHE A 273 -12.36 15.72 -10.27
CA PHE A 273 -11.15 16.04 -9.52
C PHE A 273 -9.85 15.57 -10.18
N ALA A 274 -9.93 14.73 -11.22
CA ALA A 274 -8.78 14.19 -11.95
C ALA A 274 -9.12 13.97 -13.45
N PRO A 275 -9.48 15.02 -14.21
CA PRO A 275 -10.06 14.89 -15.54
C PRO A 275 -9.10 14.36 -16.62
N ARG A 276 -7.79 14.28 -16.31
CA ARG A 276 -6.74 13.68 -17.15
C ARG A 276 -5.97 12.59 -16.40
N GLY A 277 -6.59 12.03 -15.37
CA GLY A 277 -5.95 11.27 -14.31
C GLY A 277 -5.14 12.12 -13.34
N GLU A 278 -4.65 11.49 -12.29
CA GLU A 278 -3.65 12.02 -11.35
C GLU A 278 -2.54 10.98 -11.21
N ARG A 279 -1.28 11.42 -11.19
CA ARG A 279 -0.10 10.55 -11.07
C ARG A 279 0.88 11.14 -10.07
N SER A 280 0.36 11.66 -8.97
CA SER A 280 1.16 12.41 -7.99
C SER A 280 2.12 11.47 -7.25
N ILE A 281 1.76 10.20 -7.05
CA ILE A 281 2.67 9.16 -6.53
C ILE A 281 3.92 9.04 -7.42
N ALA A 282 3.73 8.74 -8.70
CA ALA A 282 4.84 8.61 -9.65
C ALA A 282 5.70 9.89 -9.72
N ARG A 283 5.07 11.06 -9.69
CA ARG A 283 5.75 12.36 -9.71
C ARG A 283 6.57 12.61 -8.46
N ALA A 284 6.07 12.22 -7.28
CA ALA A 284 6.78 12.34 -6.02
C ALA A 284 8.06 11.51 -6.07
N TYR A 285 7.98 10.23 -6.45
CA TYR A 285 9.16 9.37 -6.61
C TYR A 285 10.18 9.96 -7.60
N ASN A 286 9.75 10.49 -8.75
CA ASN A 286 10.68 11.15 -9.70
C ASN A 286 11.36 12.39 -9.12
N LYS A 287 10.74 13.07 -8.15
CA LYS A 287 11.32 14.23 -7.48
C LYS A 287 12.31 13.82 -6.39
N VAL A 288 11.98 12.82 -5.58
CA VAL A 288 12.75 12.48 -4.36
C VAL A 288 13.86 11.48 -4.61
N VAL A 289 13.69 10.48 -5.48
CA VAL A 289 14.71 9.44 -5.71
C VAL A 289 16.03 10.01 -6.23
N PRO A 290 16.07 10.98 -7.16
CA PRO A 290 17.33 11.62 -7.57
C PRO A 290 18.03 12.41 -6.46
N ARG A 291 17.32 12.76 -5.37
CA ARG A 291 17.89 13.46 -4.20
C ARG A 291 18.57 12.51 -3.22
N ALA A 292 18.30 11.21 -3.30
CA ALA A 292 18.89 10.22 -2.41
C ALA A 292 20.43 10.25 -2.49
N ARG A 293 21.10 10.12 -1.34
CA ARG A 293 22.55 10.20 -1.18
C ARG A 293 23.16 9.02 -0.46
N ARG A 294 22.48 8.44 0.52
CA ARG A 294 23.01 7.41 1.43
C ARG A 294 22.25 6.11 1.33
N LEU A 295 20.92 6.15 1.49
CA LEU A 295 20.11 4.95 1.54
C LEU A 295 18.71 5.18 1.00
N ILE A 296 18.30 4.30 0.10
CA ILE A 296 16.91 4.04 -0.20
C ILE A 296 16.58 2.67 0.41
N TYR A 297 15.66 2.64 1.36
CA TYR A 297 15.11 1.43 1.95
C TYR A 297 13.67 1.24 1.46
N VAL A 298 13.36 0.07 0.92
CA VAL A 298 12.05 -0.24 0.34
C VAL A 298 11.57 -1.59 0.83
N GLU A 299 10.29 -1.66 1.17
CA GLU A 299 9.54 -2.91 1.25
C GLU A 299 8.42 -2.83 0.22
N ASP A 300 8.38 -3.77 -0.73
CA ASP A 300 7.40 -3.75 -1.81
C ASP A 300 7.00 -5.17 -2.23
N GLN A 301 5.70 -5.38 -2.41
CA GLN A 301 5.12 -6.65 -2.88
C GLN A 301 5.70 -7.12 -4.22
N TYR A 302 6.05 -6.19 -5.09
CA TYR A 302 6.37 -6.49 -6.47
C TYR A 302 7.79 -6.04 -6.83
N LEU A 303 8.10 -4.74 -6.86
CA LEU A 303 9.31 -4.18 -7.49
C LEU A 303 9.45 -4.65 -8.96
N TRP A 304 8.42 -4.46 -9.79
CA TRP A 304 8.35 -5.14 -11.10
C TRP A 304 8.65 -4.30 -12.33
N SER A 305 8.46 -2.98 -12.29
CA SER A 305 8.51 -2.23 -13.55
C SER A 305 9.92 -1.77 -13.90
N ALA A 306 10.37 -2.10 -15.12
CA ALA A 306 11.62 -1.60 -15.68
C ALA A 306 11.71 -0.05 -15.66
N ARG A 307 10.57 0.64 -15.78
CA ARG A 307 10.51 2.11 -15.67
C ARG A 307 10.91 2.58 -14.27
N VAL A 308 10.34 1.95 -13.26
CA VAL A 308 10.62 2.25 -11.85
C VAL A 308 12.08 1.92 -11.54
N ALA A 309 12.56 0.75 -11.95
CA ALA A 309 13.95 0.35 -11.80
C ALA A 309 14.94 1.31 -12.48
N THR A 310 14.58 1.89 -13.64
CA THR A 310 15.42 2.89 -14.33
C THR A 310 15.64 4.15 -13.50
N LEU A 311 14.63 4.59 -12.74
CA LEU A 311 14.73 5.75 -11.83
C LEU A 311 15.74 5.47 -10.70
N PHE A 312 15.61 4.33 -10.02
CA PHE A 312 16.56 3.92 -8.97
C PHE A 312 17.97 3.70 -9.53
N ALA A 313 18.09 3.03 -10.67
CA ALA A 313 19.36 2.82 -11.35
C ALA A 313 20.04 4.13 -11.74
N HIS A 314 19.28 5.16 -12.14
CA HIS A 314 19.83 6.48 -12.42
C HIS A 314 20.34 7.18 -11.15
N ALA A 315 19.59 7.10 -10.05
CA ALA A 315 20.05 7.64 -8.76
C ALA A 315 21.32 6.94 -8.26
N LEU A 316 21.39 5.61 -8.37
CA LEU A 316 22.57 4.81 -8.01
C LEU A 316 23.80 5.15 -8.84
N ARG A 317 23.64 5.43 -10.14
CA ARG A 317 24.75 5.89 -11.01
C ARG A 317 25.22 7.30 -10.67
N THR A 318 24.30 8.17 -10.28
CA THR A 318 24.59 9.59 -10.01
C THR A 318 25.18 9.81 -8.62
N ASN A 319 24.86 8.92 -7.67
CA ASN A 319 25.28 9.03 -6.27
C ASN A 319 26.10 7.78 -5.89
N PRO A 320 27.44 7.90 -5.81
CA PRO A 320 28.32 6.75 -5.55
C PRO A 320 28.17 6.18 -4.14
N ASP A 321 27.77 7.01 -3.17
CA ASP A 321 27.58 6.61 -1.77
C ASP A 321 26.18 6.04 -1.48
N LEU A 322 25.30 6.00 -2.49
CA LEU A 322 23.91 5.58 -2.32
C LEU A 322 23.80 4.06 -2.35
N HIS A 323 23.16 3.49 -1.31
CA HIS A 323 22.73 2.11 -1.27
C HIS A 323 21.23 1.98 -1.52
N LEU A 324 20.81 0.90 -2.17
CA LEU A 324 19.43 0.45 -2.29
C LEU A 324 19.28 -0.85 -1.51
N VAL A 325 18.40 -0.86 -0.51
CA VAL A 325 17.94 -2.05 0.19
C VAL A 325 16.48 -2.27 -0.16
N ALA A 326 16.14 -3.43 -0.72
CA ALA A 326 14.77 -3.81 -1.05
C ALA A 326 14.41 -5.13 -0.35
N VAL A 327 13.30 -5.15 0.37
CA VAL A 327 12.70 -6.36 0.96
C VAL A 327 11.44 -6.68 0.17
N ILE A 328 11.38 -7.87 -0.42
CA ILE A 328 10.32 -8.29 -1.34
C ILE A 328 9.87 -9.72 -1.00
N PRO A 329 8.67 -10.17 -1.42
CA PRO A 329 8.27 -11.54 -1.15
C PRO A 329 9.11 -12.53 -1.97
N ARG A 330 9.56 -13.63 -1.33
CA ARG A 330 10.38 -14.67 -1.96
C ARG A 330 9.73 -15.22 -3.23
N HIS A 331 8.42 -15.46 -3.16
CA HIS A 331 7.62 -15.99 -4.25
C HIS A 331 6.44 -15.05 -4.56
N PRO A 332 5.93 -14.99 -5.80
CA PRO A 332 4.61 -14.42 -6.06
C PRO A 332 3.52 -15.16 -5.27
N ASP A 333 2.39 -14.49 -5.04
CA ASP A 333 1.20 -15.04 -4.38
C ASP A 333 0.50 -16.12 -5.21
N VAL A 334 0.73 -16.12 -6.53
CA VAL A 334 0.11 -17.04 -7.48
C VAL A 334 1.06 -18.14 -7.95
N ASP A 335 0.49 -19.31 -8.16
CA ASP A 335 1.16 -20.48 -8.74
C ASP A 335 0.74 -20.73 -10.21
N GLY A 336 1.43 -21.69 -10.84
CA GLY A 336 0.99 -22.30 -12.08
C GLY A 336 1.71 -21.80 -13.34
N ARG A 337 1.75 -22.68 -14.35
CA ARG A 337 2.63 -22.55 -15.53
C ARG A 337 2.35 -21.36 -16.45
N LEU A 338 1.21 -20.69 -16.27
CA LEU A 338 0.78 -19.53 -17.08
C LEU A 338 0.82 -18.20 -16.31
N GLN A 339 0.49 -18.22 -15.01
CA GLN A 339 0.41 -16.99 -14.19
C GLN A 339 1.76 -16.62 -13.58
N LEU A 340 2.54 -17.61 -13.15
CA LEU A 340 3.82 -17.41 -12.50
C LEU A 340 4.89 -16.78 -13.41
N PRO A 341 5.07 -17.20 -14.68
CA PRO A 341 6.18 -16.70 -15.48
C PRO A 341 6.15 -15.19 -15.80
N PRO A 342 5.02 -14.57 -16.17
CA PRO A 342 4.95 -13.11 -16.35
C PRO A 342 5.43 -12.31 -15.13
N ASN A 343 5.03 -12.73 -13.94
CA ASN A 343 5.39 -12.12 -12.65
C ASN A 343 6.91 -12.17 -12.42
N GLN A 344 7.52 -13.33 -12.70
CA GLN A 344 8.96 -13.52 -12.59
C GLN A 344 9.76 -12.73 -13.63
N VAL A 345 9.24 -12.55 -14.86
CA VAL A 345 9.92 -11.74 -15.90
C VAL A 345 10.05 -10.29 -15.44
N GLY A 346 8.96 -9.67 -14.96
CA GLY A 346 8.97 -8.28 -14.51
C GLY A 346 9.97 -8.06 -13.38
N ARG A 347 9.87 -8.88 -12.33
CA ARG A 347 10.80 -8.86 -11.19
C ARG A 347 12.25 -9.01 -11.63
N TRP A 348 12.57 -10.01 -12.47
CA TRP A 348 13.93 -10.21 -12.96
C TRP A 348 14.45 -8.99 -13.74
N GLN A 349 13.63 -8.38 -14.59
CA GLN A 349 14.01 -7.19 -15.36
C GLN A 349 14.32 -5.99 -14.45
N ALA A 350 13.48 -5.74 -13.45
CA ALA A 350 13.69 -4.65 -12.49
C ALA A 350 14.98 -4.86 -11.68
N ILE A 351 15.17 -6.05 -11.11
CA ILE A 351 16.36 -6.41 -10.34
C ILE A 351 17.62 -6.30 -11.18
N ALA A 352 17.62 -6.89 -12.38
CA ALA A 352 18.76 -6.84 -13.28
C ALA A 352 19.12 -5.40 -13.69
N THR A 353 18.12 -4.52 -13.86
CA THR A 353 18.34 -3.10 -14.21
C THR A 353 19.05 -2.35 -13.08
N CYS A 354 18.64 -2.56 -11.82
CA CYS A 354 19.30 -1.94 -10.67
C CYS A 354 20.70 -2.53 -10.44
N GLN A 355 20.84 -3.86 -10.48
CA GLN A 355 22.14 -4.53 -10.30
C GLN A 355 23.15 -4.16 -11.39
N ALA A 356 22.71 -3.92 -12.63
CA ALA A 356 23.58 -3.43 -13.70
C ALA A 356 24.10 -2.00 -13.45
N ALA A 357 23.44 -1.21 -12.61
CA ALA A 357 23.91 0.11 -12.21
C ALA A 357 25.00 0.03 -11.13
N SER A 358 24.86 -0.88 -10.17
CA SER A 358 25.83 -1.14 -9.11
C SER A 358 25.47 -2.43 -8.37
N PRO A 359 26.17 -3.55 -8.63
CA PRO A 359 25.90 -4.82 -7.96
C PRO A 359 26.26 -4.79 -6.47
N GLU A 360 27.24 -3.99 -6.07
CA GLU A 360 27.74 -3.89 -4.68
C GLU A 360 26.88 -2.99 -3.77
N ARG A 361 26.01 -2.15 -4.35
CA ARG A 361 25.14 -1.22 -3.60
C ARG A 361 23.66 -1.55 -3.72
N VAL A 362 23.29 -2.61 -4.44
CA VAL A 362 21.91 -3.08 -4.57
C VAL A 362 21.75 -4.37 -3.79
N HIS A 363 21.02 -4.28 -2.68
CA HIS A 363 20.80 -5.35 -1.72
C HIS A 363 19.33 -5.73 -1.74
N ILE A 364 19.03 -6.99 -2.08
CA ILE A 364 17.65 -7.47 -2.20
C ILE A 364 17.48 -8.68 -1.31
N PHE A 365 16.48 -8.61 -0.45
CA PHE A 365 16.17 -9.62 0.55
C PHE A 365 14.72 -10.07 0.45
N ASP A 366 14.47 -11.28 0.91
CA ASP A 366 13.14 -11.76 1.29
C ASP A 366 13.12 -12.16 2.76
N VAL A 367 11.92 -12.36 3.31
CA VAL A 367 11.68 -12.62 4.72
C VAL A 367 11.17 -14.05 4.90
N GLU A 368 11.60 -14.71 5.97
CA GLU A 368 11.02 -15.96 6.47
C GLU A 368 10.75 -15.88 7.97
N ASN A 369 9.74 -16.60 8.47
CA ASN A 369 9.53 -16.75 9.90
C ASN A 369 10.57 -17.72 10.52
N HIS A 370 10.56 -17.89 11.84
CA HIS A 370 11.52 -18.75 12.53
C HIS A 370 11.40 -20.24 12.19
N ARG A 371 10.30 -20.67 11.54
CA ARG A 371 10.16 -22.03 10.98
C ARG A 371 10.72 -22.18 9.57
N GLY A 372 11.17 -21.09 8.94
CA GLY A 372 11.64 -21.08 7.56
C GLY A 372 10.52 -20.98 6.51
N THR A 373 9.28 -20.74 6.93
CA THR A 373 8.18 -20.43 5.99
C THR A 373 8.42 -19.02 5.42
N PRO A 374 8.37 -18.83 4.09
CA PRO A 374 8.45 -17.50 3.50
C PRO A 374 7.32 -16.60 4.02
N VAL A 375 7.66 -15.34 4.30
CA VAL A 375 6.68 -14.31 4.67
C VAL A 375 6.31 -13.52 3.43
N TYR A 376 5.00 -13.35 3.20
CA TYR A 376 4.52 -12.54 2.10
C TYR A 376 4.60 -11.07 2.45
N VAL A 377 5.64 -10.41 1.94
CA VAL A 377 5.82 -8.96 2.06
C VAL A 377 4.79 -8.27 1.16
N HIS A 378 3.71 -7.77 1.74
CA HIS A 378 2.68 -6.99 1.06
C HIS A 378 2.87 -5.47 1.24
N ALA A 379 3.71 -5.07 2.19
CA ALA A 379 4.06 -3.67 2.45
C ALA A 379 4.38 -2.88 1.16
N LYS A 380 4.03 -1.59 1.17
CA LYS A 380 4.47 -0.60 0.17
C LYS A 380 5.08 0.59 0.91
N VAL A 381 6.30 0.40 1.38
CA VAL A 381 7.06 1.35 2.21
C VAL A 381 8.29 1.80 1.44
N CYS A 382 8.56 3.10 1.45
CA CYS A 382 9.81 3.66 0.96
C CYS A 382 10.35 4.71 1.93
N VAL A 383 11.61 4.57 2.33
CA VAL A 383 12.35 5.53 3.15
C VAL A 383 13.60 5.98 2.39
N ILE A 384 13.80 7.30 2.30
CA ILE A 384 14.93 7.91 1.60
C ILE A 384 15.72 8.78 2.58
N ASP A 385 16.98 8.40 2.78
CA ASP A 385 18.00 9.09 3.59
C ASP A 385 17.56 9.44 5.02
N ASP A 386 16.61 8.70 5.59
CA ASP A 386 15.98 9.02 6.87
C ASP A 386 15.37 10.44 6.90
N ILE A 387 14.94 10.96 5.75
CA ILE A 387 14.30 12.28 5.63
C ILE A 387 12.86 12.12 5.18
N TRP A 388 12.65 11.41 4.09
CA TRP A 388 11.34 11.22 3.46
C TRP A 388 10.90 9.78 3.61
N ALA A 389 9.68 9.57 4.11
CA ALA A 389 9.06 8.27 4.19
C ALA A 389 7.70 8.28 3.51
N CYS A 390 7.33 7.18 2.85
CA CYS A 390 6.04 7.01 2.23
C CYS A 390 5.51 5.61 2.51
N VAL A 391 4.24 5.55 2.87
CA VAL A 391 3.46 4.32 3.06
C VAL A 391 2.14 4.50 2.32
N GLY A 392 1.68 3.47 1.62
CA GLY A 392 0.46 3.56 0.84
C GLY A 392 0.03 2.23 0.27
N SER A 393 -0.83 2.31 -0.75
CA SER A 393 -1.29 1.15 -1.51
C SER A 393 -0.51 0.92 -2.80
N ASP A 394 0.35 1.87 -3.21
CA ASP A 394 1.04 1.82 -4.50
C ASP A 394 2.23 0.87 -4.52
N ASN A 395 2.16 -0.12 -5.38
CA ASN A 395 3.33 -0.94 -5.66
C ASN A 395 4.30 -0.18 -6.56
N LEU A 396 5.59 -0.51 -6.48
CA LEU A 396 6.65 0.01 -7.36
C LEU A 396 6.59 -0.61 -8.76
N ASN A 397 5.46 -0.39 -9.44
CA ASN A 397 5.20 -0.79 -10.81
C ASN A 397 4.42 0.28 -11.59
N ARG A 398 4.30 0.11 -12.91
CA ARG A 398 3.56 1.04 -13.79
C ARG A 398 2.06 0.98 -13.54
N ARG A 399 1.54 -0.19 -13.16
CA ARG A 399 0.12 -0.40 -12.85
C ARG A 399 -0.35 0.54 -11.74
N SER A 400 0.29 0.53 -10.57
CA SER A 400 -0.03 1.43 -9.46
C SER A 400 0.32 2.89 -9.75
N TRP A 401 1.32 3.17 -10.59
CA TRP A 401 1.73 4.54 -10.89
C TRP A 401 0.88 5.25 -11.96
N THR A 402 0.12 4.51 -12.76
CA THR A 402 -0.56 5.08 -13.92
C THR A 402 -1.94 4.51 -14.22
N HIS A 403 -2.30 3.35 -13.65
CA HIS A 403 -3.44 2.54 -14.09
C HIS A 403 -4.47 2.33 -12.99
N ASP A 404 -4.11 1.69 -11.88
CA ASP A 404 -5.03 1.44 -10.78
C ASP A 404 -5.15 2.70 -9.91
N SER A 405 -6.29 2.86 -9.25
CA SER A 405 -6.40 3.98 -8.32
C SER A 405 -5.68 3.64 -7.03
N GLU A 406 -4.75 4.49 -6.61
CA GLU A 406 -3.89 4.27 -5.44
C GLU A 406 -3.91 5.49 -4.51
N LEU A 407 -3.51 5.28 -3.26
CA LEU A 407 -3.39 6.32 -2.24
C LEU A 407 -2.16 6.05 -1.38
N SER A 408 -1.31 7.07 -1.22
CA SER A 408 -0.11 6.98 -0.41
C SER A 408 0.09 8.28 0.36
N CYS A 409 0.62 8.18 1.57
CA CYS A 409 0.93 9.32 2.42
C CYS A 409 2.44 9.42 2.59
N ALA A 410 3.00 10.50 2.08
CA ALA A 410 4.39 10.84 2.32
C ALA A 410 4.49 11.73 3.57
N VAL A 411 5.48 11.46 4.42
CA VAL A 411 5.67 12.08 5.72
C VAL A 411 7.07 12.68 5.80
N LEU A 412 7.13 13.90 6.32
CA LEU A 412 8.35 14.62 6.67
C LEU A 412 8.22 15.16 8.09
N ASP A 413 9.35 15.28 8.77
CA ASP A 413 9.50 16.14 9.94
C ASP A 413 10.83 16.90 9.82
N SER A 414 11.03 17.91 10.68
CA SER A 414 12.19 18.79 10.60
C SER A 414 13.52 18.10 10.88
N GLU A 415 13.50 16.95 11.56
CA GLU A 415 14.69 16.24 12.06
C GLU A 415 14.89 14.86 11.42
N GLY A 416 13.98 14.41 10.56
CA GLY A 416 14.00 13.08 9.94
C GLY A 416 13.67 11.94 10.91
N ILE A 417 13.09 12.26 12.08
CA ILE A 417 12.85 11.27 13.15
C ILE A 417 11.87 10.19 12.66
N PHE A 418 10.76 10.57 12.04
CA PHE A 418 9.74 9.63 11.59
C PHE A 418 10.30 8.62 10.58
N ALA A 419 11.04 9.11 9.58
CA ALA A 419 11.59 8.27 8.53
C ALA A 419 12.64 7.29 9.09
N ARG A 420 13.52 7.78 9.98
CA ARG A 420 14.49 6.93 10.68
C ARG A 420 13.81 5.90 11.56
N ASP A 421 12.85 6.30 12.39
CA ASP A 421 12.19 5.43 13.35
C ASP A 421 11.37 4.34 12.65
N LEU A 422 10.73 4.67 11.52
CA LEU A 422 10.07 3.68 10.66
C LEU A 422 11.07 2.63 10.15
N ARG A 423 12.20 3.07 9.58
CA ARG A 423 13.25 2.16 9.10
C ARG A 423 13.80 1.29 10.23
N LEU A 424 14.11 1.88 11.38
CA LEU A 424 14.63 1.16 12.53
C LEU A 424 13.62 0.13 13.05
N ARG A 425 12.34 0.49 13.18
CA ARG A 425 11.30 -0.44 13.63
C ARG A 425 11.19 -1.66 12.72
N LEU A 426 11.18 -1.47 11.40
CA LEU A 426 11.14 -2.58 10.44
C LEU A 426 12.40 -3.44 10.50
N LEU A 427 13.58 -2.81 10.59
CA LEU A 427 14.85 -3.54 10.70
C LEU A 427 14.99 -4.30 12.01
N ARG A 428 14.43 -3.80 13.12
CA ARG A 428 14.47 -4.52 14.40
C ARG A 428 13.80 -5.88 14.28
N GLU A 429 12.61 -5.92 13.67
CA GLU A 429 11.91 -7.18 13.44
C GLU A 429 12.69 -8.10 12.51
N HIS A 430 13.16 -7.57 11.37
CA HIS A 430 13.87 -8.36 10.35
C HIS A 430 15.21 -8.92 10.83
N LEU A 431 15.83 -8.27 11.83
CA LEU A 431 17.12 -8.65 12.40
C LEU A 431 16.99 -9.28 13.80
N ASP A 432 15.77 -9.56 14.27
CA ASP A 432 15.46 -10.03 15.62
C ASP A 432 16.13 -9.20 16.73
N ARG A 433 16.09 -7.86 16.60
CA ARG A 433 16.56 -6.92 17.62
C ARG A 433 15.44 -6.58 18.62
N PRO A 434 15.78 -6.20 19.86
CA PRO A 434 14.80 -5.76 20.85
C PRO A 434 13.89 -4.63 20.33
N ALA A 435 12.57 -4.78 20.52
CA ALA A 435 11.58 -3.84 20.04
C ALA A 435 11.72 -2.42 20.63
N ASP A 436 12.30 -2.32 21.84
CA ASP A 436 12.54 -1.05 22.54
C ASP A 436 13.64 -0.18 21.91
N GLY A 437 14.37 -0.71 20.92
CA GLY A 437 15.45 0.00 20.22
C GLY A 437 16.75 0.14 21.02
N SER A 438 16.88 -0.57 22.14
CA SER A 438 18.09 -0.57 22.97
C SER A 438 19.35 -1.04 22.24
N ALA A 439 19.19 -1.75 21.11
CA ALA A 439 20.28 -2.30 20.31
C ALA A 439 20.39 -1.67 18.90
N ASP A 440 19.90 -0.44 18.69
CA ASP A 440 19.88 0.19 17.37
C ASP A 440 21.17 0.91 16.96
N GLY A 441 22.18 0.96 17.82
CA GLY A 441 23.36 1.82 17.62
C GLY A 441 24.10 1.59 16.30
N ASP A 442 24.13 0.35 15.81
CA ASP A 442 24.70 -0.08 14.52
C ASP A 442 23.73 0.09 13.34
N LEU A 443 22.44 0.34 13.60
CA LEU A 443 21.39 0.55 12.59
C LEU A 443 21.11 2.04 12.33
N VAL A 444 21.54 2.97 13.18
CA VAL A 444 21.27 4.41 12.99
C VAL A 444 22.00 4.96 11.76
N ASP A 445 23.28 4.65 11.58
CA ASP A 445 24.04 5.05 10.40
C ASP A 445 23.67 4.18 9.19
N PRO A 446 23.25 4.75 8.05
CA PRO A 446 22.78 3.95 6.92
C PRO A 446 23.80 2.97 6.35
N VAL A 447 25.10 3.32 6.33
CA VAL A 447 26.15 2.42 5.80
C VAL A 447 26.37 1.25 6.75
N THR A 448 26.40 1.51 8.06
CA THR A 448 26.51 0.47 9.08
C THR A 448 25.28 -0.42 9.08
N ALA A 449 24.08 0.15 8.97
CA ALA A 449 22.84 -0.61 8.86
C ALA A 449 22.86 -1.59 7.68
N VAL A 450 23.33 -1.17 6.50
CA VAL A 450 23.46 -2.06 5.33
C VAL A 450 24.41 -3.22 5.64
N ARG A 451 25.53 -2.99 6.33
CA ARG A 451 26.47 -4.06 6.72
C ARG A 451 25.80 -5.06 7.67
N GLU A 452 25.08 -4.58 8.68
CA GLU A 452 24.38 -5.46 9.63
C GLU A 452 23.28 -6.28 8.96
N ILE A 453 22.52 -5.68 8.06
CA ILE A 453 21.50 -6.37 7.25
C ILE A 453 22.15 -7.49 6.41
N VAL A 454 23.24 -7.18 5.72
CA VAL A 454 23.96 -8.16 4.90
C VAL A 454 24.54 -9.27 5.76
N ALA A 455 25.17 -8.94 6.89
CA ALA A 455 25.78 -9.91 7.78
C ALA A 455 24.76 -10.89 8.38
N ALA A 456 23.60 -10.38 8.81
CA ALA A 456 22.51 -11.21 9.33
C ALA A 456 21.98 -12.18 8.25
N ALA A 457 21.74 -11.68 7.03
CA ALA A 457 21.27 -12.51 5.93
C ALA A 457 22.29 -13.57 5.51
N GLU A 458 23.59 -13.22 5.48
CA GLU A 458 24.68 -14.16 5.19
C GLU A 458 24.82 -15.24 6.26
N ALA A 459 24.70 -14.87 7.53
CA ALA A 459 24.74 -15.83 8.64
C ALA A 459 23.60 -16.85 8.52
N LEU A 460 22.38 -16.38 8.26
CA LEU A 460 21.22 -17.25 8.08
C LEU A 460 21.35 -18.13 6.83
N ASP A 461 21.80 -17.58 5.69
CA ASP A 461 22.09 -18.37 4.50
C ASP A 461 23.17 -19.45 4.76
N ALA A 462 24.23 -19.11 5.49
CA ALA A 462 25.29 -20.05 5.84
C ALA A 462 24.79 -21.19 6.74
N TRP A 463 23.89 -20.89 7.69
CA TRP A 463 23.26 -21.91 8.53
C TRP A 463 22.45 -22.90 7.69
N TYR A 464 21.64 -22.45 6.73
CA TYR A 464 20.96 -23.35 5.79
C TYR A 464 21.93 -24.17 4.93
N LEU A 465 23.00 -23.56 4.42
CA LEU A 465 24.02 -24.25 3.62
C LEU A 465 24.77 -25.33 4.42
N SER A 466 24.88 -25.17 5.74
CA SER A 466 25.46 -26.17 6.64
C SER A 466 24.55 -27.38 6.90
N GLY A 467 23.31 -27.36 6.40
CA GLY A 467 22.29 -28.36 6.74
C GLY A 467 21.64 -28.09 8.10
N CYS A 468 21.49 -26.81 8.47
CA CYS A 468 20.86 -26.35 9.71
C CYS A 468 21.55 -26.88 10.99
N GLN A 469 22.88 -26.91 10.98
CA GLN A 469 23.66 -27.38 12.13
C GLN A 469 23.83 -26.26 13.17
N GLY A 470 23.60 -26.59 14.44
CA GLY A 470 23.71 -25.64 15.55
C GLY A 470 22.49 -24.73 15.69
N GLU A 471 22.63 -23.70 16.53
CA GLU A 471 21.58 -22.70 16.76
C GLU A 471 21.34 -21.87 15.50
N ARG A 472 20.06 -21.62 15.17
CA ARG A 472 19.68 -20.74 14.06
C ARG A 472 20.14 -19.32 14.41
N PRO A 473 20.90 -18.63 13.55
CA PRO A 473 21.30 -17.25 13.80
C PRO A 473 20.07 -16.33 13.88
N PRO A 474 20.17 -15.19 14.58
CA PRO A 474 19.09 -14.22 14.66
C PRO A 474 18.81 -13.59 13.29
N GLY A 475 17.57 -13.17 13.10
CA GLY A 475 17.09 -12.49 11.91
C GLY A 475 16.26 -13.38 10.99
N ARG A 476 15.60 -12.71 10.05
CA ARG A 476 14.57 -13.27 9.16
C ARG A 476 14.89 -13.05 7.68
N LEU A 477 15.90 -12.23 7.39
CA LEU A 477 16.27 -11.87 6.03
C LEU A 477 17.11 -12.95 5.35
N ARG A 478 16.76 -13.24 4.10
CA ARG A 478 17.49 -14.12 3.20
C ARG A 478 17.86 -13.35 1.95
N ARG A 479 19.02 -13.61 1.36
CA ARG A 479 19.36 -12.97 0.07
C ARG A 479 18.40 -13.45 -1.01
N HIS A 480 17.72 -12.51 -1.64
CA HIS A 480 16.77 -12.83 -2.69
C HIS A 480 17.48 -13.35 -3.94
N LYS A 481 17.06 -14.51 -4.44
CA LYS A 481 17.59 -15.13 -5.66
C LYS A 481 16.50 -15.11 -6.74
N PRO A 482 16.53 -14.16 -7.69
CA PRO A 482 15.50 -14.09 -8.71
C PRO A 482 15.56 -15.32 -9.63
N GLU A 483 14.40 -15.92 -9.90
CA GLU A 483 14.33 -17.04 -10.82
C GLU A 483 14.61 -16.58 -12.26
N ARG A 484 15.60 -17.21 -12.91
CA ARG A 484 15.95 -16.89 -14.29
C ARG A 484 15.16 -17.77 -15.25
N LEU A 485 14.09 -17.21 -15.79
CA LEU A 485 13.28 -17.89 -16.80
C LEU A 485 14.05 -18.18 -18.09
N GLY A 486 13.83 -19.38 -18.63
CA GLY A 486 14.35 -19.78 -19.93
C GLY A 486 13.85 -18.89 -21.06
N TRP A 487 14.65 -18.75 -22.13
CA TRP A 487 14.38 -17.80 -23.22
C TRP A 487 12.99 -18.02 -23.87
N ARG A 488 12.57 -19.28 -24.05
CA ARG A 488 11.26 -19.62 -24.64
C ARG A 488 10.10 -19.11 -23.80
N THR A 489 10.23 -19.21 -22.47
CA THR A 489 9.21 -18.73 -21.54
C THR A 489 9.11 -17.21 -21.58
N ARG A 490 10.26 -16.53 -21.62
CA ARG A 490 10.31 -15.07 -21.67
C ARG A 490 9.62 -14.47 -22.91
N VAL A 491 9.76 -15.10 -24.07
CA VAL A 491 9.18 -14.60 -25.35
C VAL A 491 7.67 -14.39 -25.26
N TRP A 492 6.93 -15.29 -24.61
CA TRP A 492 5.48 -15.15 -24.44
C TRP A 492 5.11 -14.42 -23.14
N ALA A 493 5.88 -14.62 -22.07
CA ALA A 493 5.57 -14.05 -20.75
C ALA A 493 5.78 -12.53 -20.71
N GLU A 494 6.75 -11.98 -21.44
CA GLU A 494 7.05 -10.56 -21.43
C GLU A 494 5.94 -9.68 -22.04
N PRO A 495 5.39 -9.98 -23.24
CA PRO A 495 4.23 -9.25 -23.77
C PRO A 495 3.02 -9.35 -22.83
N LEU A 496 2.76 -10.54 -22.27
CA LEU A 496 1.65 -10.77 -21.35
C LEU A 496 1.80 -9.95 -20.07
N TYR A 497 3.00 -9.93 -19.50
CA TYR A 497 3.38 -9.10 -18.36
C TYR A 497 3.05 -7.62 -18.62
N ARG A 498 3.55 -7.05 -19.73
CA ARG A 498 3.35 -5.62 -20.06
C ARG A 498 1.90 -5.25 -20.36
N MET A 499 1.08 -6.20 -20.80
CA MET A 499 -0.32 -5.93 -21.18
C MET A 499 -1.31 -6.17 -20.05
N ILE A 500 -1.06 -7.13 -19.17
CA ILE A 500 -2.02 -7.57 -18.13
C ILE A 500 -1.53 -7.25 -16.72
N TYR A 501 -0.26 -7.50 -16.43
CA TYR A 501 0.27 -7.39 -15.07
C TYR A 501 0.85 -6.00 -14.75
N ASP A 502 1.50 -5.35 -15.73
CA ASP A 502 2.05 -4.00 -15.63
C ASP A 502 1.56 -3.07 -16.77
N PRO A 503 0.24 -2.94 -16.98
CA PRO A 503 -0.31 -2.14 -18.06
C PRO A 503 0.05 -0.65 -17.92
N ASP A 504 0.14 0.04 -19.06
CA ASP A 504 0.36 1.48 -19.10
C ASP A 504 -0.99 2.22 -19.09
N GLY A 505 -1.29 2.92 -18.00
CA GLY A 505 -2.53 3.70 -17.85
C GLY A 505 -2.42 5.15 -18.33
N ARG A 506 -1.27 5.58 -18.85
CA ARG A 506 -1.08 6.94 -19.36
C ARG A 506 -1.84 7.18 -20.67
N SER A 507 -2.13 8.45 -20.94
CA SER A 507 -2.62 8.89 -22.25
C SER A 507 -1.63 8.53 -23.38
N TYR A 508 -2.12 8.33 -24.61
CA TYR A 508 -1.24 8.07 -25.76
C TYR A 508 -0.18 9.17 -25.96
N ARG A 509 -0.56 10.43 -25.72
CA ARG A 509 0.33 11.59 -25.78
C ARG A 509 1.46 11.50 -24.75
N ASP A 510 1.15 11.10 -23.52
CA ASP A 510 2.14 10.97 -22.45
C ASP A 510 3.06 9.78 -22.68
N ARG A 511 2.57 8.69 -23.28
CA ARG A 511 3.40 7.55 -23.69
C ARG A 511 4.45 7.96 -24.74
N ILE A 512 4.03 8.70 -25.78
CA ILE A 512 4.95 9.17 -26.84
C ILE A 512 6.02 10.11 -26.25
N ARG A 513 5.63 11.00 -25.35
CA ARG A 513 6.53 12.01 -24.76
C ARG A 513 7.32 11.49 -23.56
N ASP A 514 7.13 10.22 -23.24
CA ASP A 514 7.64 9.56 -22.05
C ASP A 514 7.39 10.30 -20.73
N ARG A 515 6.22 10.96 -20.63
CA ARG A 515 5.83 11.73 -19.43
C ARG A 515 5.13 10.84 -18.42
N LEU A 516 5.36 11.12 -17.14
CA LEU A 516 4.55 10.66 -16.01
C LEU A 516 3.60 11.76 -15.56
#